data_AF-D6M6B2-F1
#
_entry.id   AF-D6M6B2-F1
#
_cell.length_a   1.000
_cell.length_b   1.000
_cell.length_c   1.000
_cell.angle_alpha   90.00
_cell.angle_beta   90.00
_cell.angle_gamma   90.00
#
_symmetry.space_group_name_H-M   'P 1'
#
loop_
_entity.id
_entity.type
_entity.pdbx_description
1 polymer ?
#
loop_
_entity_poly.entity_id
_entity_poly.type
_entity_poly.pdbx_seq_one_letter_code
_entity_poly.pdbx_strand_id
1 'polypeptide(L)'
;MSPTPARSRHHLLRALGVVTLLTACALGPGSPASAAPHSVTVDLADTAGPVTGVGAGFLYGLTEDGSGPGDDLLAPLEPTVGRGGGARLDGGGWAGDGYTAGPGYQRRITSALAQARRLTTARTTSW
;
A
#
# COMPACT_ATOMS: atom_id res chain seq x y z
N MET A 1 -66.63 22.81 19.38
CA MET A 1 -65.60 23.16 20.38
C MET A 1 -64.33 22.41 19.96
N SER A 2 -63.47 23.05 19.16
CA SER A 2 -62.32 22.39 18.52
C SER A 2 -61.10 22.38 19.46
N PRO A 3 -60.38 21.26 19.61
CA PRO A 3 -59.19 21.22 20.47
C PRO A 3 -58.09 22.10 19.88
N THR A 4 -57.50 22.93 20.75
CA THR A 4 -56.50 23.94 20.45
C THR A 4 -55.23 23.31 19.84
N PRO A 5 -54.72 23.77 18.68
CA PRO A 5 -53.59 23.18 17.95
C PRO A 5 -52.21 23.43 18.61
N ALA A 6 -52.18 24.01 19.82
CA ALA A 6 -50.95 24.47 20.48
C ALA A 6 -49.96 23.32 20.74
N ARG A 7 -50.43 22.16 21.22
CA ARG A 7 -49.57 20.99 21.50
C ARG A 7 -48.78 20.52 20.27
N SER A 8 -49.43 20.43 19.11
CA SER A 8 -48.81 19.98 17.85
C SER A 8 -47.68 20.91 17.39
N ARG A 9 -47.87 22.23 17.51
CA ARG A 9 -46.85 23.23 17.17
C ARG A 9 -45.63 23.15 18.08
N HIS A 10 -45.80 22.89 19.37
CA HIS A 10 -44.67 22.72 20.29
C HIS A 10 -43.86 21.45 20.01
N HIS A 11 -44.49 20.36 19.58
CA HIS A 11 -43.78 19.14 19.17
C HIS A 11 -43.01 19.32 17.86
N LEU A 12 -43.60 20.01 16.87
CA LEU A 12 -42.94 20.36 15.61
C LEU A 12 -41.74 21.28 15.82
N LEU A 13 -41.88 22.33 16.64
CA LEU A 13 -40.78 23.25 16.95
C LEU A 13 -39.64 22.55 17.71
N ARG A 14 -39.96 21.61 18.61
CA ARG A 14 -38.96 20.78 19.30
C ARG A 14 -38.24 19.83 18.34
N ALA A 15 -38.98 19.15 17.46
CA ALA A 15 -38.39 18.25 16.47
C ALA A 15 -37.46 19.02 15.52
N LEU A 16 -37.87 20.20 15.05
CA LEU A 16 -37.04 21.07 14.23
C LEU A 16 -35.76 21.47 14.97
N GLY A 17 -35.87 21.90 16.23
CA GLY A 17 -34.71 22.25 17.06
C GLY A 17 -33.72 21.10 17.25
N VAL A 18 -34.21 19.87 17.45
CA VAL A 18 -33.36 18.67 17.55
C VAL A 18 -32.65 18.39 16.22
N VAL A 19 -33.36 18.47 15.09
CA VAL A 19 -32.78 18.26 13.76
C VAL A 19 -31.70 19.29 13.45
N THR A 20 -31.96 20.57 13.75
CA THR A 20 -30.98 21.65 13.53
C THR A 20 -29.73 21.48 14.39
N LEU A 21 -29.89 21.04 15.64
CA LEU A 21 -28.74 20.78 16.53
C LEU A 21 -27.90 19.60 16.03
N LEU A 22 -28.55 18.50 15.62
CA LEU A 22 -27.86 17.33 15.09
C LEU A 22 -27.12 17.62 13.78
N THR A 23 -27.72 18.41 12.89
CA THR A 23 -27.06 18.83 11.64
C THR A 23 -25.90 19.78 11.90
N ALA A 24 -26.02 20.70 12.86
CA ALA A 24 -24.92 21.57 13.27
C ALA A 24 -23.75 20.78 13.87
N CYS A 25 -24.02 19.74 14.67
CA CYS A 25 -22.98 18.85 15.21
C CYS A 25 -22.31 17.98 14.14
N ALA A 26 -23.05 17.54 13.11
CA ALA A 26 -22.53 16.68 12.06
C ALA A 26 -21.72 17.43 10.98
N LEU A 27 -22.04 18.72 10.76
CA LEU A 27 -21.43 19.56 9.71
C LEU A 27 -20.43 20.58 10.27
N GLY A 28 -20.25 20.62 11.59
CA GLY A 28 -19.24 21.47 12.23
C GLY A 28 -17.82 21.07 11.78
N PRO A 29 -16.88 22.02 11.71
CA PRO A 29 -15.49 21.69 11.42
C PRO A 29 -14.97 20.72 12.48
N GLY A 30 -14.56 19.52 12.05
CA GLY A 30 -13.88 18.59 12.93
C GLY A 30 -12.63 19.23 13.53
N SER A 31 -12.32 18.92 14.79
CA SER A 31 -11.06 19.36 15.37
C SER A 31 -9.89 18.87 14.50
N PRO A 32 -8.86 19.71 14.27
CA PRO A 32 -7.72 19.30 13.47
C PRO A 32 -7.09 18.05 14.10
N ALA A 33 -6.83 17.03 13.27
CA ALA A 33 -6.08 15.88 13.71
C ALA A 33 -4.68 16.34 14.14
N SER A 34 -4.32 16.06 15.39
CA SER A 34 -2.99 16.34 15.91
C SER A 34 -2.38 15.03 16.42
N ALA A 35 -1.18 14.72 15.95
CA ALA A 35 -0.38 13.62 16.48
C ALA A 35 0.40 14.13 17.69
N ALA A 36 0.50 13.32 18.74
CA ALA A 36 1.40 13.60 19.84
C ALA A 36 2.85 13.72 19.32
N PRO A 37 3.69 14.61 19.89
CA PRO A 37 5.08 14.72 19.49
C PRO A 37 5.82 13.41 19.77
N HIS A 38 6.63 12.97 18.81
CA HIS A 38 7.52 11.82 18.93
C HIS A 38 8.95 12.26 18.66
N SER A 39 9.89 11.87 19.52
CA SER A 39 11.32 12.15 19.31
C SER A 39 12.04 10.91 18.78
N VAL A 40 12.90 11.13 17.80
CA VAL A 40 13.86 10.13 17.30
C VAL A 40 15.26 10.67 17.61
N THR A 41 16.06 9.90 18.32
CA THR A 41 17.44 10.26 18.66
C THR A 41 18.38 9.46 17.77
N VAL A 42 19.38 10.14 17.20
CA VAL A 42 20.44 9.53 16.39
C VAL A 42 21.76 9.82 17.08
N ASP A 43 22.51 8.77 17.41
CA ASP A 43 23.89 8.88 17.87
C ASP A 43 24.82 8.75 16.65
N LEU A 44 25.62 9.78 16.38
CA LEU A 44 26.56 9.79 15.25
C LEU A 44 27.92 9.17 15.62
N ALA A 45 28.17 8.93 16.90
CA ALA A 45 29.38 8.24 17.37
C ALA A 45 29.22 6.71 17.35
N ASP A 46 27.98 6.21 17.37
CA ASP A 46 27.66 4.79 17.26
C ASP A 46 27.53 4.36 15.78
N THR A 47 28.35 3.40 15.35
CA THR A 47 28.39 2.96 13.95
C THR A 47 28.04 1.48 13.85
N ALA A 48 27.04 1.14 13.03
CA ALA A 48 26.57 -0.23 12.79
C ALA A 48 27.28 -0.93 11.62
N GLY A 49 28.33 -0.31 11.05
CA GLY A 49 29.03 -0.77 9.85
C GLY A 49 28.54 -0.10 8.55
N PRO A 50 29.05 -0.55 7.39
CA PRO A 50 28.70 0.02 6.08
C PRO A 50 27.23 -0.18 5.72
N VAL A 51 26.63 0.79 5.03
CA VAL A 51 25.29 0.66 4.45
C VAL A 51 25.37 -0.25 3.22
N THR A 52 24.77 -1.44 3.32
CA THR A 52 24.78 -2.46 2.25
C THR A 52 23.44 -2.59 1.51
N GLY A 53 22.48 -1.70 1.80
CA GLY A 53 21.20 -1.66 1.08
C GLY A 53 20.33 -2.90 1.28
N VAL A 54 20.40 -3.59 2.42
CA VAL A 54 19.69 -4.87 2.66
C VAL A 54 18.16 -4.80 2.49
N GLY A 55 17.57 -3.61 2.62
CA GLY A 55 16.15 -3.35 2.40
C GLY A 55 15.82 -2.76 1.02
N ALA A 56 16.83 -2.50 0.18
CA ALA A 56 16.63 -1.92 -1.15
C ALA A 56 16.18 -3.02 -2.12
N GLY A 57 14.88 -3.13 -2.36
CA GLY A 57 14.35 -4.14 -3.24
C GLY A 57 12.84 -4.19 -3.32
N PHE A 58 12.34 -5.17 -4.08
CA PHE A 58 10.91 -5.24 -4.41
C PHE A 58 10.33 -6.63 -4.27
N LEU A 59 9.11 -6.69 -3.73
CA LEU A 59 8.25 -7.86 -3.82
C LEU A 59 7.22 -7.62 -4.93
N TYR A 60 7.39 -8.31 -6.06
CA TYR A 60 6.53 -8.15 -7.25
C TYR A 60 6.53 -6.72 -7.84
N GLY A 61 7.65 -6.01 -7.75
CA GLY A 61 7.77 -4.62 -8.26
C GLY A 61 8.16 -4.49 -9.73
N LEU A 62 8.43 -5.61 -10.42
CA LEU A 62 8.76 -5.65 -11.83
C LEU A 62 7.61 -6.27 -12.61
N THR A 63 7.51 -5.95 -13.90
CA THR A 63 6.57 -6.63 -14.81
C THR A 63 6.90 -8.13 -14.86
N GLU A 64 5.92 -8.94 -15.28
CA GLU A 64 6.08 -10.40 -15.30
C GLU A 64 7.30 -10.85 -16.10
N ASP A 65 7.53 -10.20 -17.25
CA ASP A 65 8.65 -10.42 -18.17
C ASP A 65 9.93 -9.65 -17.78
N GLY A 66 9.91 -8.90 -16.68
CA GLY A 66 11.03 -8.09 -16.20
C GLY A 66 11.42 -6.91 -17.10
N SER A 67 10.62 -6.56 -18.12
CA SER A 67 10.91 -5.44 -19.02
C SER A 67 10.71 -4.08 -18.36
N GLY A 68 9.80 -4.00 -17.38
CA GLY A 68 9.53 -2.80 -16.60
C GLY A 68 9.95 -2.93 -15.13
N PRO A 69 10.29 -1.82 -14.47
CA PRO A 69 10.35 -0.46 -15.03
C PRO A 69 11.60 -0.21 -15.90
N GLY A 70 11.59 0.89 -16.66
CA GLY A 70 12.73 1.34 -17.48
C GLY A 70 13.98 1.63 -16.64
N ASP A 71 15.15 1.69 -17.29
CA ASP A 71 16.44 1.89 -16.61
C ASP A 71 16.51 3.20 -15.83
N ASP A 72 15.89 4.26 -16.37
CA ASP A 72 15.78 5.58 -15.77
C ASP A 72 15.06 5.58 -14.42
N LEU A 73 14.15 4.63 -14.22
CA LEU A 73 13.42 4.45 -12.96
C LEU A 73 14.05 3.38 -12.06
N LEU A 74 14.73 2.39 -12.64
CA LEU A 74 15.28 1.26 -11.88
C LEU A 74 16.70 1.51 -11.36
N ALA A 75 17.56 2.11 -12.17
CA ALA A 75 18.98 2.29 -11.84
C ALA A 75 19.20 3.17 -10.59
N PRO A 76 18.49 4.30 -10.39
CA PRO A 76 18.71 5.15 -9.22
C PRO A 76 18.35 4.50 -7.88
N LEU A 77 17.60 3.40 -7.91
CA LEU A 77 17.13 2.70 -6.70
C LEU A 77 18.14 1.67 -6.19
N GLU A 78 19.17 1.34 -6.98
CA GLU A 78 20.24 0.40 -6.64
C GLU A 78 19.75 -0.89 -5.94
N PRO A 79 18.75 -1.61 -6.50
CA PRO A 79 18.11 -2.72 -5.79
C PRO A 79 19.07 -3.89 -5.56
N THR A 80 19.11 -4.36 -4.31
CA THR A 80 19.93 -5.48 -3.85
C THR A 80 19.16 -6.79 -3.75
N VAL A 81 17.83 -6.73 -3.63
CA VAL A 81 16.97 -7.91 -3.49
C VAL A 81 15.67 -7.79 -4.30
N GLY A 82 15.07 -8.92 -4.64
CA GLY A 82 13.75 -8.92 -5.23
C GLY A 82 13.10 -10.30 -5.33
N ARG A 83 11.78 -10.33 -5.53
CA ARG A 83 10.99 -11.56 -5.68
C ARG A 83 9.95 -11.44 -6.79
N GLY A 84 10.02 -12.36 -7.76
CA GLY A 84 9.06 -12.52 -8.85
C GLY A 84 8.27 -13.83 -8.80
N GLY A 85 7.46 -14.11 -9.83
CA GLY A 85 6.71 -15.37 -9.96
C GLY A 85 5.54 -15.55 -8.99
N GLY A 86 4.96 -14.45 -8.49
CA GLY A 86 3.95 -14.48 -7.43
C GLY A 86 2.75 -15.40 -7.69
N ALA A 87 2.15 -15.92 -6.62
CA ALA A 87 1.02 -16.85 -6.71
C ALA A 87 -0.24 -16.29 -7.38
N ARG A 88 -0.31 -14.96 -7.55
CA ARG A 88 -1.38 -14.25 -8.27
C ARG A 88 -1.28 -14.32 -9.80
N LEU A 89 -0.16 -14.77 -10.35
CA LEU A 89 -0.15 -15.19 -11.75
C LEU A 89 -1.20 -16.30 -11.90
N ASP A 90 -1.90 -16.36 -13.04
CA ASP A 90 -2.90 -17.40 -13.31
C ASP A 90 -2.31 -18.82 -13.22
N GLY A 91 -3.16 -19.81 -12.95
CA GLY A 91 -2.76 -21.22 -12.87
C GLY A 91 -2.47 -21.73 -11.45
N GLY A 92 -3.27 -21.35 -10.45
CA GLY A 92 -3.38 -22.06 -9.16
C GLY A 92 -2.22 -21.96 -8.16
N GLY A 93 -1.32 -20.98 -8.28
CA GLY A 93 -0.12 -20.87 -7.46
C GLY A 93 0.99 -21.86 -7.83
N TRP A 94 2.03 -21.98 -7.01
CA TRP A 94 3.18 -22.87 -7.28
C TRP A 94 2.81 -24.36 -7.35
N ALA A 95 1.68 -24.75 -6.77
CA ALA A 95 1.15 -26.11 -6.81
C ALA A 95 -0.04 -26.27 -7.76
N GLY A 96 -0.39 -25.24 -8.54
CA GLY A 96 -1.61 -25.23 -9.36
C GLY A 96 -1.63 -26.28 -10.47
N ASP A 97 -0.46 -26.75 -10.90
CA ASP A 97 -0.31 -27.87 -11.83
C ASP A 97 -0.11 -29.21 -11.10
N GLY A 98 -0.63 -29.36 -9.87
CA GLY A 98 -0.54 -30.60 -9.11
C GLY A 98 0.90 -31.02 -8.78
N TYR A 99 1.76 -30.06 -8.43
CA TYR A 99 3.20 -30.25 -8.22
C TYR A 99 3.98 -30.74 -9.45
N THR A 100 3.44 -30.56 -10.65
CA THR A 100 4.16 -30.79 -11.91
C THR A 100 4.70 -29.49 -12.50
N ALA A 101 5.67 -29.60 -13.41
CA ALA A 101 6.22 -28.46 -14.15
C ALA A 101 5.31 -28.03 -15.32
N GLY A 102 4.01 -27.91 -15.07
CA GLY A 102 2.98 -27.56 -16.04
C GLY A 102 2.93 -26.07 -16.39
N PRO A 103 1.95 -25.63 -17.19
CA PRO A 103 1.90 -24.26 -17.72
C PRO A 103 1.91 -23.16 -16.65
N GLY A 104 1.20 -23.35 -15.53
CA GLY A 104 1.17 -22.37 -14.44
C GLY A 104 2.52 -22.25 -13.71
N TYR A 105 3.19 -23.38 -13.47
CA TYR A 105 4.55 -23.42 -12.93
C TYR A 105 5.52 -22.73 -13.89
N GLN A 106 5.49 -23.10 -15.18
CA GLN A 106 6.38 -22.54 -16.20
C GLN A 106 6.26 -21.03 -16.30
N ARG A 107 5.03 -20.50 -16.26
CA ARG A 107 4.79 -19.05 -16.23
C ARG A 107 5.44 -18.38 -15.02
N ARG A 108 5.26 -18.94 -13.82
CA ARG A 108 5.80 -18.38 -12.57
C ARG A 108 7.32 -18.43 -12.51
N ILE A 109 7.93 -19.56 -12.89
CA ILE A 109 9.38 -19.69 -12.88
C ILE A 109 10.01 -18.78 -13.95
N THR A 110 9.39 -18.67 -15.13
CA THR A 110 9.83 -17.74 -16.18
C THR A 110 9.80 -16.30 -15.68
N SER A 111 8.71 -15.92 -15.01
CA SER A 111 8.60 -14.58 -14.41
C SER A 111 9.66 -14.33 -13.33
N ALA A 112 9.85 -15.27 -12.42
CA ALA A 112 10.86 -15.16 -11.37
C ALA A 112 12.28 -15.00 -11.96
N LEU A 113 12.61 -15.80 -12.98
CA LEU A 113 13.89 -15.72 -13.67
C LEU A 113 14.08 -14.40 -14.43
N ALA A 114 13.05 -13.92 -15.12
CA ALA A 114 13.12 -12.68 -15.87
C ALA A 114 13.37 -11.48 -14.94
N GLN A 115 12.63 -11.39 -13.84
CA GLN A 115 12.83 -10.34 -12.84
C GLN A 115 14.19 -10.44 -12.13
N ALA A 116 14.63 -11.66 -11.79
CA ALA A 116 15.94 -11.86 -11.18
C ALA A 116 17.08 -11.43 -12.11
N ARG A 117 16.99 -11.75 -13.41
CA ARG A 117 17.96 -11.30 -14.42
C ARG A 117 17.98 -9.78 -14.52
N ARG A 118 16.81 -9.14 -14.62
CA ARG A 118 16.69 -7.68 -14.68
C ARG A 118 17.40 -6.99 -13.51
N LEU A 119 17.15 -7.44 -12.29
CA LEU A 119 17.76 -6.88 -11.08
C LEU A 119 19.27 -7.14 -10.99
N THR A 120 19.72 -8.30 -11.45
CA THR A 120 21.15 -8.64 -11.49
C THR A 120 21.89 -7.74 -12.49
N THR A 121 21.32 -7.51 -13.68
CA THR A 121 21.89 -6.61 -14.69
C THR A 121 21.95 -5.17 -14.18
N ALA A 122 20.87 -4.66 -13.58
CA ALA A 122 20.83 -3.29 -13.06
C ALA A 122 21.92 -3.01 -12.01
N ARG A 123 22.29 -4.02 -11.22
CA ARG A 123 23.41 -3.95 -10.25
C ARG A 123 24.78 -3.91 -10.92
N THR A 124 24.97 -4.59 -12.04
CA THR A 124 26.27 -4.63 -12.73
C THR A 124 26.59 -3.35 -13.48
N THR A 125 25.59 -2.54 -13.81
CA THR A 125 25.75 -1.28 -14.55
C THR A 125 25.89 -0.04 -13.64
N SER A 126 25.92 -0.22 -12.32
CA SER A 126 25.93 0.88 -11.33
C SER A 126 27.34 1.43 -11.00
N TRP A 127 28.39 1.08 -11.75
CA TRP A 127 29.79 1.44 -11.48
C TRP A 127 30.49 1.99 -12.72
#